data_AF-A0A4Q5ZKE0-F1
#
_entry.id   AF-A0A4Q5ZKE0-F1
#
_cell.length_a   1.000
_cell.length_b   1.000
_cell.length_c   1.000
_cell.angle_alpha   90.00
_cell.angle_beta   90.00
_cell.angle_gamma   90.00
#
_symmetry.space_group_name_H-M   'P 1'
#
loop_
_entity.id
_entity.type
_entity.pdbx_description
1 polymer ?
#
loop_
_entity_poly.entity_id
_entity_poly.type
_entity_poly.pdbx_seq_one_letter_code
_entity_poly.pdbx_strand_id
1 'polypeptide(L)'
;MKKLCSVQYLRAVAALMVVHCHAIDLQMQLGTSWQQHFRYLQNFGAIGVDIFFVISGFIISYISRAEHGVAAAKDFMLRRWVRVAPA
;
A
#
# COMPACT_ATOMS: atom_id res chain seq x y z
N MET A 1 -9.40 1.77 -20.41
CA MET A 1 -9.64 0.91 -19.22
C MET A 1 -10.46 1.69 -18.21
N LYS A 2 -11.48 1.07 -17.60
CA LYS A 2 -12.35 1.74 -16.61
C LYS A 2 -11.60 1.89 -15.29
N LYS A 3 -11.61 3.08 -14.68
CA LYS A 3 -11.01 3.29 -13.35
C LYS A 3 -11.88 2.58 -12.30
N LEU A 4 -11.27 1.71 -11.51
CA LEU A 4 -11.92 1.03 -10.39
C LEU A 4 -11.82 1.91 -9.13
N CYS A 5 -12.67 2.93 -9.02
CA CYS A 5 -12.59 3.91 -7.93
C CYS A 5 -12.73 3.28 -6.54
N SER A 6 -13.62 2.30 -6.37
CA SER A 6 -13.78 1.57 -5.09
C SER A 6 -12.48 0.93 -4.62
N VAL A 7 -11.74 0.30 -5.53
CA VAL A 7 -10.45 -0.34 -5.25
C VAL A 7 -9.38 0.69 -4.88
N GLN A 8 -9.37 1.85 -5.53
CA GLN A 8 -8.45 2.95 -5.18
C GLN A 8 -8.76 3.54 -3.80
N TYR A 9 -10.04 3.73 -3.45
CA TYR A 9 -10.44 4.17 -2.11
C TYR A 9 -10.04 3.14 -1.05
N LEU A 10 -10.22 1.85 -1.31
CA LEU A 10 -9.79 0.80 -0.39
C LEU A 10 -8.27 0.81 -0.18
N ARG A 11 -7.49 1.07 -1.24
CA ARG A 11 -6.04 1.28 -1.12
C ARG A 11 -5.68 2.49 -0.27
N ALA A 12 -6.42 3.59 -0.38
CA ALA A 12 -6.22 4.78 0.45
C ALA A 12 -6.51 4.49 1.93
N VAL A 13 -7.61 3.81 2.23
CA VAL A 13 -7.94 3.36 3.60
C VAL A 13 -6.85 2.45 4.14
N ALA A 14 -6.38 1.47 3.35
CA ALA A 14 -5.30 0.58 3.76
C ALA A 14 -3.99 1.33 4.06
N ALA A 15 -3.63 2.34 3.26
CA ALA A 15 -2.47 3.18 3.53
C ALA A 15 -2.59 3.96 4.85
N LEU A 16 -3.78 4.50 5.17
CA LEU A 16 -4.03 5.16 6.45
C LEU A 16 -3.89 4.20 7.63
N MET A 17 -4.33 2.95 7.47
CA MET A 17 -4.13 1.90 8.49
C MET A 17 -2.65 1.59 8.71
N VAL A 18 -1.85 1.51 7.64
CA VAL A 18 -0.39 1.33 7.73
C VAL A 18 0.27 2.50 8.48
N VAL A 19 -0.11 3.74 8.15
CA VAL A 19 0.38 4.94 8.84
C VAL A 19 0.02 4.90 10.33
N HIS A 20 -1.22 4.51 10.66
CA HIS A 20 -1.65 4.34 12.06
C HIS A 20 -0.78 3.33 12.80
N CYS A 21 -0.52 2.15 12.21
CA CYS A 21 0.36 1.13 12.79
C CYS A 21 1.74 1.70 13.12
N HIS A 22 2.39 2.29 12.12
CA HIS A 22 3.75 2.83 12.29
C HIS A 22 3.80 4.03 13.24
N ALA A 23 2.74 4.83 13.31
CA ALA A 23 2.63 5.93 14.26
C ALA A 23 2.57 5.42 15.71
N ILE A 24 1.81 4.35 15.98
CA ILE A 24 1.76 3.71 17.30
C ILE A 24 3.09 3.03 17.61
N ASP A 25 3.69 2.31 16.66
CA ASP A 25 5.00 1.66 16.85
C ASP A 25 6.09 2.68 17.20
N LEU A 26 6.13 3.81 16.48
CA LEU A 26 7.05 4.92 16.78
C LEU A 26 6.78 5.51 18.17
N GLN A 27 5.52 5.69 18.53
CA GLN A 27 5.15 6.18 19.85
C GLN A 27 5.64 5.24 20.96
N MET A 28 5.50 3.93 20.79
CA MET A 28 6.00 2.91 21.73
C MET A 28 7.51 2.97 21.94
N GLN A 29 8.27 3.37 20.93
CA GLN A 29 9.73 3.55 21.06
C GLN A 29 10.12 4.82 21.84
N LEU A 30 9.28 5.86 21.79
CA LEU A 30 9.55 7.16 22.43
C LEU A 30 9.01 7.25 23.86
N GLY A 31 8.12 6.34 24.28
CA GLY A 31 7.59 6.28 25.64
C GLY A 31 6.23 5.58 25.73
N THR A 32 5.68 5.48 26.94
CA THR A 32 4.34 4.93 27.14
C THR A 32 3.27 5.99 26.93
N SER A 33 2.21 5.63 26.21
CA SER A 33 1.09 6.51 25.95
C SER A 33 -0.23 5.78 26.05
N TRP A 34 -1.28 6.47 26.48
CA TRP A 34 -2.61 5.88 26.61
C TRP A 34 -3.16 5.33 25.28
N GLN A 35 -2.76 5.93 24.17
CA GLN A 35 -3.12 5.51 22.81
C GLN A 35 -2.72 4.05 22.52
N GLN A 36 -1.66 3.53 23.15
CA GLN A 36 -1.23 2.14 23.01
C GLN A 36 -2.30 1.17 23.51
N HIS A 37 -2.97 1.51 24.62
CA HIS A 37 -3.97 0.63 25.24
C HIS A 37 -5.40 0.97 24.81
N PHE A 38 -5.57 1.86 23.83
CA PHE A 38 -6.89 2.27 23.39
C PHE A 38 -7.55 1.17 22.58
N ARG A 39 -8.54 0.48 23.19
CA ARG A 39 -9.48 -0.46 22.53
C ARG A 39 -8.81 -1.46 21.57
N TYR A 40 -7.62 -1.95 21.91
CA TYR A 40 -6.84 -2.90 21.13
C TYR A 40 -6.42 -2.41 19.72
N LEU A 41 -6.48 -1.10 19.45
CA LEU A 41 -6.12 -0.53 18.16
C LEU A 41 -4.61 -0.51 17.87
N GLN A 42 -3.77 -0.91 18.83
CA GLN A 42 -2.31 -0.95 18.67
C GLN A 42 -1.87 -1.73 17.41
N ASN A 43 -2.48 -2.89 17.15
CA ASN A 43 -2.12 -3.76 16.02
C ASN A 43 -3.15 -3.72 14.90
N PHE A 44 -4.24 -2.96 15.05
CA PHE A 44 -5.32 -2.91 14.06
C PHE A 44 -4.83 -2.35 12.71
N GLY A 45 -3.81 -1.48 12.72
CA GLY A 45 -3.21 -0.96 11.50
C GLY A 45 -2.45 -1.99 10.66
N ALA A 46 -2.02 -3.11 11.27
CA ALA A 46 -1.16 -4.11 10.62
C ALA A 46 -1.83 -4.79 9.41
N ILE A 47 -3.13 -5.08 9.50
CA ILE A 47 -3.90 -5.65 8.37
C ILE A 47 -3.93 -4.72 7.14
N GLY A 48 -3.71 -3.41 7.35
CA GLY A 48 -3.57 -2.44 6.27
C GLY A 48 -2.42 -2.78 5.31
N VAL A 49 -1.35 -3.41 5.81
CA VAL A 49 -0.19 -3.81 5.01
C VAL A 49 -0.61 -4.85 3.97
N ASP A 50 -1.27 -5.92 4.42
CA ASP A 50 -1.72 -7.01 3.54
C ASP A 50 -2.69 -6.50 2.47
N ILE A 51 -3.68 -5.71 2.88
CA ILE A 51 -4.68 -5.12 1.98
C ILE A 51 -4.00 -4.19 0.95
N PHE A 52 -3.07 -3.33 1.40
CA PHE A 52 -2.39 -2.39 0.52
C PHE A 52 -1.55 -3.10 -0.54
N PHE A 53 -0.78 -4.12 -0.16
CA PHE A 53 0.09 -4.86 -1.08
C PHE A 53 -0.73 -5.72 -2.06
N VAL A 54 -1.76 -6.43 -1.58
CA VAL A 54 -2.64 -7.25 -2.45
C VAL A 54 -3.35 -6.37 -3.48
N ILE A 55 -3.94 -5.24 -3.06
CA ILE A 55 -4.62 -4.32 -3.97
C ILE A 55 -3.65 -3.69 -4.96
N SER A 56 -2.46 -3.32 -4.51
CA SER A 56 -1.43 -2.76 -5.41
C SER A 56 -1.01 -3.77 -6.47
N GLY A 57 -0.80 -5.04 -6.08
CA GLY A 57 -0.54 -6.15 -6.99
C GLY A 57 -1.69 -6.37 -7.97
N PHE A 58 -2.92 -6.40 -7.48
CA PHE A 58 -4.12 -6.53 -8.31
C PHE A 58 -4.22 -5.41 -9.36
N ILE A 59 -4.03 -4.15 -8.97
CA ILE A 59 -4.09 -3.00 -9.89
C ILE A 59 -3.04 -3.15 -10.99
N ILE A 60 -1.82 -3.57 -10.63
CA ILE A 60 -0.71 -3.77 -11.58
C ILE A 60 -1.08 -4.83 -12.61
N SER A 61 -1.50 -6.00 -12.15
CA SER A 61 -1.91 -7.08 -13.05
C SER A 61 -3.11 -6.70 -13.91
N TYR A 62 -4.06 -5.94 -13.35
CA TYR A 62 -5.25 -5.49 -14.06
C TYR A 62 -4.92 -4.50 -15.19
N ILE A 63 -4.04 -3.51 -14.94
CA ILE A 63 -3.65 -2.53 -15.97
C ILE A 63 -2.72 -3.11 -17.03
N SER A 64 -1.86 -4.06 -16.65
CA SER A 64 -0.90 -4.69 -17.56
C SER A 64 -1.47 -5.90 -18.31
N ARG A 65 -2.74 -6.25 -18.11
CA ARG A 65 -3.36 -7.46 -18.67
C ARG A 65 -3.33 -7.53 -20.20
N ALA A 66 -3.25 -6.40 -20.89
CA ALA A 66 -3.18 -6.35 -22.35
C ALA A 66 -1.73 -6.32 -22.89
N GLU A 67 -0.74 -6.07 -22.02
CA GLU A 67 0.68 -5.99 -22.36
C GLU A 67 1.31 -7.39 -22.33
N HIS A 68 1.87 -7.84 -23.46
CA HIS A 68 2.45 -9.18 -23.59
C HIS A 68 3.81 -9.13 -24.31
N GLY A 69 4.70 -10.06 -23.95
CA GLY A 69 6.02 -10.20 -24.55
C GLY A 69 7.14 -9.43 -23.83
N VAL A 70 8.39 -9.78 -24.15
CA VAL A 70 9.59 -9.27 -23.48
C VAL A 70 9.74 -7.75 -23.65
N ALA A 71 9.38 -7.21 -24.82
CA ALA A 71 9.43 -5.78 -25.08
C ALA A 71 8.47 -5.00 -24.16
N ALA A 72 7.22 -5.44 -24.05
CA ALA A 72 6.23 -4.82 -23.18
C ALA A 72 6.61 -4.93 -21.69
N ALA A 73 7.19 -6.06 -21.28
CA ALA A 73 7.71 -6.23 -19.92
C ALA A 73 8.84 -5.24 -19.60
N LYS A 74 9.82 -5.05 -20.50
CA LYS A 74 10.90 -4.06 -20.35
C LYS A 74 10.33 -2.65 -20.18
N ASP A 75 9.39 -2.30 -21.05
CA ASP A 75 8.69 -1.02 -21.03
C ASP A 75 7.94 -0.78 -19.71
N PHE A 76 7.20 -1.79 -19.23
CA PHE A 76 6.53 -1.75 -17.94
C PHE A 76 7.52 -1.56 -16.79
N MET A 77 8.64 -2.27 -16.80
CA MET A 77 9.68 -2.16 -15.76
C MET A 77 10.31 -0.76 -15.76
N LEU A 78 10.65 -0.20 -16.93
CA LEU A 78 11.22 1.15 -17.06
C LEU A 78 10.27 2.22 -16.52
N ARG A 79 8.99 2.17 -16.93
CA ARG A 79 7.94 3.08 -16.41
C ARG A 79 7.84 3.01 -14.89
N ARG A 80 8.04 1.83 -14.33
CA ARG A 80 7.97 1.61 -12.88
C ARG A 80 9.23 2.06 -12.16
N TRP A 81 10.41 1.88 -12.76
CA TRP A 81 11.69 2.32 -12.25
C TRP A 81 11.75 3.84 -12.11
N VAL A 82 11.40 4.57 -13.18
CA VAL A 82 11.38 6.05 -13.18
C VAL A 82 10.44 6.62 -12.10
N ARG A 83 9.39 5.87 -11.73
CA ARG A 83 8.46 6.29 -10.68
C ARG A 83 8.92 5.97 -9.25
N VAL A 84 9.80 4.98 -9.06
CA VAL A 84 10.22 4.48 -7.74
C VAL A 84 11.62 4.92 -7.37
N ALA A 85 12.53 5.02 -8.34
CA ALA A 85 13.88 5.47 -8.11
C ALA A 85 13.87 6.94 -7.65
N PRO A 86 14.64 7.29 -6.60
CA PRO A 86 14.85 8.69 -6.25
C PRO A 86 15.57 9.40 -7.40
N ALA A 87 15.20 10.67 -7.63
CA ALA A 87 15.83 11.54 -8.63
C ALA A 87 17.26 11.91 -8.22
#